data_AF-A0A7Y2XIG8-F1
#
_entry.id   AF-A0A7Y2XIG8-F1
#
_cell.length_a   1.000
_cell.length_b   1.000
_cell.length_c   1.000
_cell.angle_alpha   90.00
_cell.angle_beta   90.00
_cell.angle_gamma   90.00
#
_symmetry.space_group_name_H-M   'P 1'
#
loop_
_entity.id
_entity.type
_entity.pdbx_description
1 polymer ?
#
loop_
_entity_poly.entity_id
_entity_poly.type
_entity_poly.pdbx_seq_one_letter_code
_entity_poly.pdbx_strand_id
1 'polypeptide(L)'
;MSDISELERRITAALDRAAQAMDRLGVASGSEEGADAAALMDELEAERVANAQLEERVRAIKEKQETTVAGLEGQVARLRAQLESRDGELSRLKAVGDELRRSNAALREANASALPDAELVNASLQSELEALRAARAADRAEIDDVLATLEPVLKEAL
;
A
#
# COMPACT_ATOMS: atom_id res chain seq x y z
N MET A 1 -34.52 -21.98 -89.83
CA MET A 1 -33.06 -21.82 -89.63
C MET A 1 -32.68 -20.41 -89.16
N SER A 2 -33.47 -19.36 -89.42
CA SER A 2 -33.24 -17.99 -88.89
C SER A 2 -33.50 -17.85 -87.38
N ASP A 3 -34.51 -18.55 -86.85
CA ASP A 3 -34.94 -18.34 -85.47
C ASP A 3 -33.93 -18.91 -84.47
N ILE A 4 -33.23 -19.98 -84.87
CA ILE A 4 -32.16 -20.59 -84.07
C ILE A 4 -30.95 -19.65 -83.99
N SER A 5 -30.54 -19.03 -85.10
CA SER A 5 -29.40 -18.09 -85.09
C SER A 5 -29.70 -16.77 -84.37
N GLU A 6 -30.97 -16.32 -84.40
CA GLU A 6 -31.40 -15.17 -83.60
C GLU A 6 -31.40 -15.48 -82.09
N LEU A 7 -31.86 -16.67 -81.70
CA LEU A 7 -31.81 -17.15 -80.32
C LEU A 7 -30.36 -17.31 -79.83
N GLU A 8 -29.48 -17.90 -80.64
CA GLU A 8 -28.05 -18.01 -80.34
C GLU A 8 -27.42 -16.63 -80.13
N ARG A 9 -27.68 -15.67 -81.03
CA ARG A 9 -27.17 -14.30 -80.89
C ARG A 9 -27.68 -13.61 -79.62
N ARG A 10 -28.94 -13.84 -79.23
CA ARG A 10 -29.51 -13.29 -77.99
C ARG A 10 -28.94 -13.96 -76.74
N ILE A 11 -28.68 -15.26 -76.78
CA ILE A 11 -28.04 -16.00 -75.68
C ILE A 11 -26.61 -15.52 -75.50
N THR A 12 -25.81 -15.41 -76.57
CA THR A 12 -24.44 -14.89 -76.47
C THR A 12 -24.42 -13.47 -75.92
N ALA A 13 -25.30 -12.59 -76.38
CA ALA A 13 -25.41 -11.23 -75.83
C ALA A 13 -25.90 -11.18 -74.37
N ALA A 14 -26.71 -12.16 -73.92
CA ALA A 14 -27.11 -12.29 -72.53
C ALA A 14 -25.97 -12.82 -71.65
N LEU A 15 -25.20 -13.79 -72.15
CA LEU A 15 -24.02 -14.34 -71.49
C LEU A 15 -22.90 -13.30 -71.38
N ASP A 16 -22.64 -12.51 -72.42
CA ASP A 16 -21.67 -11.41 -72.38
C ASP A 16 -22.08 -10.33 -71.37
N ARG A 17 -23.39 -10.02 -71.28
CA ARG A 17 -23.90 -9.09 -70.27
C ARG A 17 -23.80 -9.67 -68.86
N ALA A 18 -24.05 -10.97 -68.69
CA ALA A 18 -23.88 -11.65 -67.41
C ALA A 18 -22.41 -11.69 -66.98
N ALA A 19 -21.49 -11.96 -67.92
CA ALA A 19 -20.04 -11.91 -67.68
C ALA A 19 -19.61 -10.50 -67.24
N GLN A 20 -20.01 -9.46 -67.97
CA GLN A 20 -19.71 -8.07 -67.61
C GLN A 20 -20.35 -7.64 -66.27
N ALA A 21 -21.54 -8.15 -65.94
CA ALA A 21 -22.19 -7.87 -64.67
C ALA A 21 -21.47 -8.57 -63.50
N MET A 22 -21.01 -9.81 -63.69
CA MET A 22 -20.20 -10.52 -62.69
C MET A 22 -18.84 -9.86 -62.48
N ASP A 23 -18.18 -9.41 -63.55
CA ASP A 23 -16.92 -8.66 -63.44
C ASP A 23 -17.11 -7.37 -62.64
N ARG A 24 -18.18 -6.61 -62.91
CA ARG A 24 -18.49 -5.38 -62.15
C ARG A 24 -18.82 -5.65 -60.69
N LEU A 25 -19.56 -6.71 -60.39
CA LEU A 25 -19.89 -7.09 -59.02
C LEU A 25 -18.65 -7.55 -58.25
N GLY A 26 -17.79 -8.36 -58.88
CA GLY A 26 -16.53 -8.81 -58.29
C GLY A 26 -15.55 -7.67 -58.03
N VAL A 27 -15.49 -6.67 -58.91
CA VAL A 27 -14.66 -5.47 -58.72
C VAL A 27 -15.23 -4.54 -57.64
N ALA A 28 -16.55 -4.36 -57.57
CA ALA A 28 -17.18 -3.51 -56.57
C ALA A 28 -17.08 -4.09 -55.15
N SER A 29 -17.40 -5.38 -54.97
CA SER A 29 -17.26 -6.06 -53.68
C SER A 29 -15.79 -6.19 -53.24
N GLY A 30 -14.88 -6.54 -54.16
CA GLY A 30 -13.48 -6.78 -53.79
C GLY A 30 -12.66 -5.54 -53.42
N SER A 31 -13.08 -4.33 -53.83
CA SER A 31 -12.28 -3.11 -53.63
C SER A 31 -12.66 -2.31 -52.39
N GLU A 32 -13.94 -2.19 -52.04
CA GLU A 32 -14.39 -1.48 -50.84
C GLU A 32 -14.24 -2.36 -49.58
N GLU A 33 -14.69 -3.62 -49.62
CA GLU A 33 -14.62 -4.53 -48.47
C GLU A 33 -13.17 -4.95 -48.14
N GLY A 34 -12.30 -5.02 -49.16
CA GLY A 34 -10.87 -5.31 -48.98
C GLY A 34 -10.08 -4.14 -48.37
N ALA A 35 -10.45 -2.89 -48.70
CA ALA A 35 -9.82 -1.70 -48.15
C ALA A 35 -10.23 -1.48 -46.67
N ASP A 36 -11.52 -1.66 -46.35
CA ASP A 36 -12.01 -1.57 -44.98
C ASP A 36 -11.46 -2.69 -44.08
N ALA A 37 -11.33 -3.91 -44.62
CA ALA A 37 -10.70 -5.02 -43.90
C ALA A 37 -9.23 -4.75 -43.56
N ALA A 38 -8.47 -4.14 -44.48
CA ALA A 38 -7.07 -3.77 -44.23
C ALA A 38 -6.95 -2.68 -43.15
N ALA A 39 -7.80 -1.64 -43.21
CA ALA A 39 -7.81 -0.57 -42.21
C ALA A 39 -8.15 -1.10 -40.80
N LEU A 40 -9.14 -2.01 -40.69
CA LEU A 40 -9.50 -2.64 -39.43
C LEU A 40 -8.40 -3.56 -38.88
N MET A 41 -7.63 -4.22 -39.76
CA MET A 41 -6.48 -5.02 -39.35
C MET A 41 -5.35 -4.13 -38.79
N ASP A 42 -5.06 -3.01 -39.44
CA ASP A 42 -4.07 -2.04 -38.97
C ASP A 42 -4.47 -1.44 -37.60
N GLU A 43 -5.75 -1.09 -37.42
CA GLU A 43 -6.25 -0.57 -36.15
C GLU A 43 -6.23 -1.63 -35.04
N LEU A 44 -6.58 -2.88 -35.35
CA LEU A 44 -6.47 -4.01 -34.41
C LEU A 44 -5.01 -4.26 -34.00
N GLU A 45 -4.06 -4.14 -34.93
CA GLU A 45 -2.64 -4.28 -34.64
C GLU A 45 -2.14 -3.13 -33.76
N ALA A 46 -2.56 -1.89 -34.05
CA ALA A 46 -2.27 -0.73 -33.22
C ALA A 46 -2.82 -0.87 -31.79
N GLU A 47 -4.07 -1.33 -31.63
CA GLU A 47 -4.66 -1.59 -30.32
C GLU A 47 -3.94 -2.71 -29.57
N ARG A 48 -3.55 -3.80 -30.25
CA ARG A 48 -2.77 -4.89 -29.64
C ARG A 48 -1.42 -4.41 -29.12
N VAL A 49 -0.72 -3.57 -29.89
CA VAL A 49 0.53 -2.95 -29.45
C VAL A 49 0.31 -2.04 -28.25
N ALA A 50 -0.73 -1.21 -28.27
CA ALA A 50 -1.07 -0.34 -27.14
C ALA A 50 -1.42 -1.14 -25.88
N ASN A 51 -2.17 -2.23 -26.02
CA ASN A 51 -2.55 -3.09 -24.91
C ASN A 51 -1.31 -3.80 -24.32
N ALA A 52 -0.43 -4.35 -25.15
CA ALA A 52 0.82 -4.95 -24.70
C ALA A 52 1.69 -3.96 -23.90
N GLN A 53 1.79 -2.69 -24.35
CA GLN A 53 2.51 -1.64 -23.61
C GLN A 53 1.84 -1.30 -22.27
N LEU A 54 0.51 -1.28 -22.21
CA LEU A 54 -0.22 -1.04 -20.97
C LEU A 54 -0.05 -2.20 -19.98
N GLU A 55 -0.11 -3.44 -20.45
CA GLU A 55 0.14 -4.64 -19.63
C GLU A 55 1.56 -4.62 -19.04
N GLU A 56 2.57 -4.26 -19.85
CA GLU A 56 3.94 -4.11 -19.38
C GLU A 56 4.06 -3.00 -18.31
N ARG A 57 3.44 -1.83 -18.54
CA ARG A 57 3.42 -0.74 -17.56
C ARG A 57 2.74 -1.15 -16.26
N VAL A 58 1.60 -1.84 -16.34
CA VAL A 58 0.89 -2.34 -15.16
C VAL A 58 1.75 -3.35 -14.41
N ARG A 59 2.43 -4.24 -15.12
CA ARG A 59 3.36 -5.22 -14.52
C ARG A 59 4.51 -4.51 -13.80
N ALA A 60 5.15 -3.53 -14.43
CA ALA A 60 6.24 -2.77 -13.83
C ALA A 60 5.78 -1.96 -12.60
N ILE A 61 4.57 -1.38 -12.64
CA ILE A 61 3.98 -0.69 -11.49
C ILE A 61 3.72 -1.67 -10.35
N LYS A 62 3.14 -2.84 -10.62
CA LYS A 62 2.88 -3.87 -9.61
C LYS A 62 4.17 -4.35 -8.96
N GLU A 63 5.20 -4.66 -9.74
CA GLU A 63 6.51 -5.09 -9.23
C GLU A 63 7.16 -4.02 -8.35
N LYS A 64 7.10 -2.75 -8.77
CA LYS A 64 7.58 -1.63 -7.97
C LYS A 64 6.78 -1.49 -6.68
N GLN A 65 5.45 -1.59 -6.74
CA GLN A 65 4.58 -1.51 -5.57
C GLN A 65 4.88 -2.65 -4.58
N GLU A 66 4.93 -3.89 -5.04
CA GLU A 66 5.29 -5.06 -4.23
C GLU A 66 6.65 -4.89 -3.56
N THR A 67 7.65 -4.40 -4.30
CA THR A 67 8.99 -4.11 -3.75
C THR A 67 8.94 -3.04 -2.67
N THR A 68 8.21 -1.95 -2.91
CA THR A 68 8.08 -0.87 -1.92
C THR A 68 7.31 -1.31 -0.68
N VAL A 69 6.23 -2.07 -0.84
CA VAL A 69 5.43 -2.61 0.26
C VAL A 69 6.28 -3.55 1.10
N ALA A 70 6.95 -4.52 0.48
CA ALA A 70 7.86 -5.43 1.20
C ALA A 70 8.98 -4.66 1.93
N GLY A 71 9.52 -3.60 1.31
CA GLY A 71 10.51 -2.72 1.92
C GLY A 71 9.97 -1.99 3.16
N LEU A 72 8.76 -1.45 3.09
CA LEU A 72 8.10 -0.76 4.19
C LEU A 72 7.70 -1.72 5.32
N GLU A 73 7.14 -2.88 4.99
CA GLU A 73 6.82 -3.93 5.96
C GLU A 73 8.08 -4.38 6.72
N GLY A 74 9.19 -4.55 6.01
CA GLY A 74 10.49 -4.85 6.62
C GLY A 74 11.02 -3.73 7.52
N GLN A 75 10.76 -2.46 7.20
CA GLN A 75 11.12 -1.33 8.09
C GLN A 75 10.24 -1.30 9.33
N VAL A 76 8.92 -1.49 9.19
CA VAL A 76 7.98 -1.55 10.31
C VAL A 76 8.34 -2.69 11.26
N ALA A 77 8.66 -3.87 10.74
CA ALA A 77 9.08 -5.01 11.57
C ALA A 77 10.36 -4.70 12.37
N ARG A 78 11.36 -4.05 11.74
CA ARG A 78 12.59 -3.63 12.42
C ARG A 78 12.32 -2.59 13.51
N LEU A 79 11.51 -1.58 13.22
CA LEU A 79 11.15 -0.54 14.18
C LEU A 79 10.40 -1.11 15.39
N ARG A 80 9.46 -2.05 15.16
CA ARG A 80 8.77 -2.75 16.24
C ARG A 80 9.74 -3.53 17.14
N ALA A 81 10.67 -4.28 16.56
CA ALA A 81 11.67 -5.00 17.33
C ALA A 81 12.60 -4.06 18.13
N GLN A 82 12.95 -2.90 17.56
CA GLN A 82 13.72 -1.88 18.27
C GLN A 82 12.94 -1.28 19.44
N LEU A 83 11.65 -0.97 19.27
CA LEU A 83 10.80 -0.46 20.34
C LEU A 83 10.70 -1.47 21.49
N GLU A 84 10.42 -2.75 21.20
CA GLU A 84 10.34 -3.79 22.22
C GLU A 84 11.65 -3.95 23.00
N SER A 85 12.80 -3.90 22.30
CA SER A 85 14.12 -3.90 22.95
C SER A 85 14.30 -2.69 23.88
N ARG A 86 13.88 -1.51 23.45
CA ARG A 86 14.01 -0.28 24.23
C ARG A 86 13.07 -0.24 25.42
N ASP A 87 11.86 -0.77 25.29
CA ASP A 87 10.91 -0.91 26.40
C ASP A 87 11.45 -1.86 27.47
N GLY A 88 12.11 -2.94 27.04
CA GLY A 88 12.85 -3.84 27.93
C GLY A 88 13.99 -3.14 28.68
N GLU A 89 14.81 -2.35 27.97
CA GLU A 89 15.88 -1.55 28.57
C GLU A 89 15.35 -0.51 29.57
N LEU A 90 14.27 0.19 29.23
CA LEU A 90 13.62 1.18 30.11
C LEU A 90 13.05 0.52 31.36
N SER A 91 12.39 -0.63 31.22
CA SER A 91 11.85 -1.39 32.36
C SER A 91 12.97 -1.85 33.29
N ARG A 92 14.10 -2.33 32.73
CA ARG A 92 15.29 -2.68 33.51
C ARG A 92 15.89 -1.47 34.22
N LEU A 93 15.99 -0.32 33.54
CA LEU A 93 16.52 0.91 34.13
C LEU A 93 15.63 1.41 35.28
N LYS A 94 14.30 1.36 35.12
CA LYS A 94 13.34 1.68 36.19
C LYS A 94 13.55 0.77 37.39
N ALA A 95 13.64 -0.55 37.20
CA ALA A 95 13.87 -1.51 38.27
C ALA A 95 15.20 -1.27 39.02
N VAL A 96 16.27 -0.97 38.28
CA VAL A 96 17.57 -0.60 38.87
C VAL A 96 17.48 0.71 39.65
N GLY A 97 16.76 1.71 39.11
CA GLY A 97 16.52 2.98 39.80
C GLY A 97 15.72 2.80 41.10
N ASP A 98 14.72 1.93 41.12
CA ASP A 98 13.94 1.61 42.31
C ASP A 98 14.77 0.88 43.37
N GLU A 99 15.62 -0.07 42.95
CA GLU A 99 16.57 -0.72 43.85
C GLU A 99 17.57 0.28 44.44
N LEU A 100 18.10 1.20 43.63
CA LEU A 100 19.01 2.23 44.09
C LEU A 100 18.34 3.20 45.07
N ARG A 101 17.08 3.57 44.83
CA ARG A 101 16.28 4.39 45.76
C ARG A 101 16.06 3.67 47.09
N ARG A 102 15.68 2.38 47.05
CA ARG A 102 15.51 1.55 48.26
C ARG A 102 16.82 1.42 49.04
N SER A 103 17.94 1.18 48.36
CA SER A 103 19.27 1.10 48.96
C SER A 103 19.69 2.43 49.60
N ASN A 104 19.49 3.56 48.92
CA ASN A 104 19.78 4.88 49.49
C ASN A 104 18.89 5.21 50.69
N ALA A 105 17.61 4.87 50.66
CA ALA A 105 16.72 5.05 51.81
C ALA A 105 17.19 4.22 53.01
N ALA A 106 17.55 2.96 52.81
CA ALA A 106 18.09 2.10 53.86
C ALA A 106 19.41 2.63 54.45
N LEU A 107 20.31 3.16 53.60
CA LEU A 107 21.55 3.79 54.04
C LEU A 107 21.29 5.09 54.83
N ARG A 108 20.31 5.90 54.42
CA ARG A 108 19.90 7.11 55.15
C ARG A 108 19.30 6.75 56.51
N GLU A 109 18.44 5.75 56.59
CA GLU A 109 17.85 5.28 57.84
C GLU A 109 18.92 4.74 58.79
N ALA A 110 19.86 3.94 58.29
CA ALA A 110 20.99 3.45 59.07
C ALA A 110 21.89 4.59 59.57
N ASN A 111 22.12 5.62 58.75
CA ASN A 111 22.87 6.82 59.15
C ASN A 111 22.10 7.69 60.14
N ALA A 112 20.78 7.87 59.99
CA ALA A 112 19.94 8.65 60.89
C ALA A 112 19.77 7.95 62.26
N SER A 113 19.69 6.62 62.27
CA SER A 113 19.76 5.83 63.50
C SER A 113 21.10 6.00 64.23
N ALA A 114 22.16 6.39 63.51
CA ALA A 114 23.48 6.69 64.07
C ALA A 114 23.69 8.20 64.38
N LEU A 115 22.90 9.11 63.79
CA LEU A 115 23.03 10.58 63.94
C LEU A 115 21.64 11.27 64.08
N PRO A 116 21.35 11.98 65.19
CA PRO A 116 20.05 12.60 65.44
C PRO A 116 19.98 14.04 64.87
N ASP A 117 20.17 14.20 63.56
CA ASP A 117 20.13 15.52 62.92
C ASP A 117 18.76 15.80 62.25
N ALA A 118 18.00 16.73 62.84
CA ALA A 118 16.65 17.10 62.39
C ALA A 118 16.63 17.75 60.99
N GLU A 119 17.72 18.40 60.56
CA GLU A 119 17.79 18.96 59.20
C GLU A 119 17.89 17.85 58.14
N LEU A 120 18.59 16.76 58.45
CA LEU A 120 18.79 15.62 57.56
C LEU A 120 17.49 14.83 57.35
N VAL A 121 16.67 14.73 58.41
CA VAL A 121 15.31 14.16 58.34
C VAL A 121 14.38 15.04 57.49
N ASN A 122 14.42 16.36 57.64
CA ASN A 122 13.60 17.24 56.80
C ASN A 122 14.01 17.19 55.32
N ALA A 123 15.32 17.13 55.05
CA ALA A 123 15.84 17.00 53.68
C ALA A 123 15.46 15.65 53.04
N SER A 124 15.46 14.55 53.80
CA SER A 124 15.02 13.25 53.28
C SER A 124 13.52 13.24 52.97
N LEU A 125 12.68 13.80 53.85
CA LEU A 125 11.24 13.93 53.63
C LEU A 125 10.91 14.80 52.41
N GLN A 126 11.62 15.91 52.20
CA GLN A 126 11.46 16.72 50.98
C GLN A 126 11.82 15.92 49.72
N SER A 127 12.94 15.19 49.74
CA SER A 127 13.37 14.35 48.63
C SER A 127 12.37 13.23 48.30
N GLU A 128 11.76 12.60 49.32
CA GLU A 128 10.69 11.61 49.11
C GLU A 128 9.43 12.23 48.51
N LEU A 129 9.06 13.42 48.96
CA LEU A 129 7.87 14.12 48.49
C LEU A 129 8.04 14.57 47.02
N GLU A 130 9.24 14.98 46.62
CA GLU A 130 9.60 15.22 45.23
C GLU A 130 9.58 13.95 44.38
N ALA A 131 10.13 12.84 44.89
CA ALA A 131 10.08 11.56 44.20
C ALA A 131 8.64 11.05 43.99
N LEU A 132 7.77 11.18 44.99
CA LEU A 132 6.35 10.85 44.92
C LEU A 132 5.60 11.71 43.90
N ARG A 133 5.90 13.01 43.84
CA ARG A 133 5.32 13.91 42.84
C ARG A 133 5.77 13.53 41.43
N ALA A 134 7.04 13.20 41.23
CA ALA A 134 7.56 12.78 39.95
C ALA A 134 6.94 11.45 39.49
N ALA A 135 6.78 10.47 40.40
CA ALA A 135 6.10 9.22 40.11
C ALA A 135 4.64 9.45 39.68
N ARG A 136 3.87 10.25 40.44
CA ARG A 136 2.49 10.60 40.08
C ARG A 136 2.37 11.32 38.73
N ALA A 137 3.33 12.17 38.38
CA ALA A 137 3.35 12.85 37.09
C ALA A 137 3.58 11.85 35.93
N ALA A 138 4.48 10.88 36.14
CA ALA A 138 4.72 9.81 35.17
C ALA A 138 3.50 8.91 34.99
N ASP A 139 2.88 8.46 36.09
CA ASP A 139 1.65 7.64 36.05
C ASP A 139 0.53 8.36 35.29
N ARG A 140 0.39 9.68 35.49
CA ARG A 140 -0.63 10.47 34.81
C ARG A 140 -0.35 10.61 33.31
N ALA A 141 0.91 10.81 32.93
CA ALA A 141 1.30 10.82 31.51
C ALA A 141 1.00 9.49 30.84
N GLU A 142 1.26 8.36 31.51
CA GLU A 142 0.94 7.02 30.98
C GLU A 142 -0.58 6.83 30.81
N ILE A 143 -1.38 7.28 31.79
CA ILE A 143 -2.86 7.25 31.67
C ILE A 143 -3.33 8.11 30.49
N ASP A 144 -2.78 9.31 30.33
CA ASP A 144 -3.17 10.22 29.24
C ASP A 144 -2.81 9.61 27.87
N ASP A 145 -1.67 8.95 27.73
CA ASP A 145 -1.27 8.22 26.50
C ASP A 145 -2.19 7.02 26.20
N VAL A 146 -2.56 6.26 27.22
CA VAL A 146 -3.54 5.16 27.08
C VAL A 146 -4.89 5.69 26.63
N LEU A 147 -5.37 6.78 27.22
CA LEU A 147 -6.62 7.43 26.82
C LEU A 147 -6.57 7.92 25.37
N ALA A 148 -5.48 8.58 24.96
CA ALA A 148 -5.29 9.03 23.59
C ALA A 148 -5.30 7.87 22.58
N THR A 149 -4.78 6.71 22.98
CA THR A 149 -4.80 5.49 22.15
C THR A 149 -6.20 4.87 22.05
N LEU A 150 -6.99 4.91 23.12
CA LEU A 150 -8.35 4.35 23.16
C LEU A 150 -9.41 5.25 22.49
N GLU A 151 -9.21 6.57 22.50
CA GLU A 151 -10.16 7.54 21.94
C GLU A 151 -10.56 7.28 20.47
N PRO A 152 -9.65 6.99 19.51
CA PRO A 152 -10.04 6.66 18.14
C PRO A 152 -10.84 5.35 18.03
N VAL A 153 -10.49 4.33 18.82
CA VAL A 153 -11.22 3.03 18.85
C VAL A 153 -12.66 3.22 19.33
N LEU A 154 -12.86 4.10 20.32
CA LEU A 154 -14.19 4.41 20.84
C LEU A 154 -15.04 5.19 19.82
N LYS A 155 -14.41 6.07 19.01
CA LYS A 155 -15.09 6.84 17.96
C LYS A 155 -15.49 6.01 16.75
N GLU A 156 -14.80 4.90 16.47
CA GLU A 156 -15.18 3.96 15.39
C GLU A 156 -16.27 2.97 15.82
N ALA A 157 -16.46 2.76 17.12
CA ALA A 157 -17.47 1.86 17.68
C ALA A 157 -18.85 2.51 17.93
N LEU A 158 -18.96 3.83 17.77
CA LEU A 158 -20.19 4.65 17.90
C LEU A 158 -20.66 5.13 16.53
#